data_AF-A0AA37Q5D4-F1
#
_entry.id   AF-A0AA37Q5D4-F1
#
_cell.length_a   1.000
_cell.length_b   1.000
_cell.length_c   1.000
_cell.angle_alpha   90.00
_cell.angle_beta   90.00
_cell.angle_gamma   90.00
#
_symmetry.space_group_name_H-M   'P 1'
#
loop_
_entity.id
_entity.type
_entity.pdbx_description
1 polymer ?
#
loop_
_entity_poly.entity_id
_entity_poly.type
_entity_poly.pdbx_seq_one_letter_code
_entity_poly.pdbx_strand_id
1 'polypeptide(L)'
;MQTLRRLAVVSTVLLVHASVAPAQQTITFSADPFTGSTALTTPGRQIVGNELFTTFDPATDVFVFDPAVYGAYGIGSLSFAIGAVGSLPTTGVNTLVLAPSPIPFAAGTAANEIAARLTTSGAGFFVYFNSGLDVPRLVFSTDLNDENADLRVLARLTNLSGQGGRDALATFSSANFAVAVVPEPSSVLMLAAGLAAVGAHQAARRHRAGITARVRRT
;
A
#
# COMPACT_ATOMS: atom_id res chain seq x y z
N MET A 1 -23.90 59.69 28.26
CA MET A 1 -24.51 58.43 28.76
C MET A 1 -24.36 57.38 27.67
N GLN A 2 -23.33 56.54 27.78
CA GLN A 2 -22.99 55.47 26.82
C GLN A 2 -23.69 54.17 27.22
N THR A 3 -24.50 53.61 26.32
CA THR A 3 -25.15 52.32 26.49
C THR A 3 -24.23 51.20 25.95
N LEU A 4 -23.60 50.46 26.87
CA LEU A 4 -22.88 49.22 26.58
C LEU A 4 -23.88 48.13 26.16
N ARG A 5 -23.80 47.68 24.89
CA ARG A 5 -24.38 46.42 24.44
C ARG A 5 -23.32 45.33 24.51
N ARG A 6 -23.44 44.43 25.49
CA ARG A 6 -22.65 43.20 25.58
C ARG A 6 -23.31 42.15 24.68
N LEU A 7 -22.62 41.73 23.63
CA LEU A 7 -23.01 40.61 22.78
C LEU A 7 -22.42 39.34 23.40
N ALA A 8 -23.29 38.46 23.95
CA ALA A 8 -22.88 37.13 24.40
C ALA A 8 -22.98 36.17 23.20
N VAL A 9 -21.83 35.69 22.73
CA VAL A 9 -21.75 34.61 21.73
C VAL A 9 -21.85 33.30 22.49
N VAL A 10 -22.98 32.61 22.33
CA VAL A 10 -23.19 31.24 22.83
C VAL A 10 -22.64 30.29 21.76
N SER A 11 -21.48 29.70 22.02
CA SER A 11 -20.94 28.62 21.18
C SER A 11 -21.42 27.27 21.72
N THR A 12 -22.44 26.71 21.07
CA THR A 12 -22.88 25.34 21.30
C THR A 12 -21.92 24.39 20.59
N VAL A 13 -21.07 23.70 21.35
CA VAL A 13 -20.23 22.62 20.83
C VAL A 13 -21.09 21.37 20.69
N LEU A 14 -21.50 21.04 19.46
CA LEU A 14 -22.12 19.76 19.13
C LEU A 14 -21.04 18.67 19.08
N LEU A 15 -20.99 17.80 20.09
CA LEU A 15 -20.24 16.54 20.03
C LEU A 15 -21.04 15.55 19.18
N VAL A 16 -20.79 15.51 17.88
CA VAL A 16 -21.26 14.42 17.01
C VAL A 16 -20.35 13.21 17.29
N HIS A 17 -20.86 12.23 18.03
CA HIS A 17 -20.27 10.89 18.06
C HIS A 17 -20.59 10.22 16.72
N ALA A 18 -19.74 10.46 15.71
CA ALA A 18 -19.73 9.65 14.51
C ALA A 18 -19.15 8.28 14.89
N SER A 19 -19.95 7.23 14.82
CA SER A 19 -19.44 5.86 14.79
C SER A 19 -18.53 5.73 13.57
N VAL A 20 -17.22 5.77 13.81
CA VAL A 20 -16.19 5.61 12.79
C VAL A 20 -16.31 4.17 12.31
N ALA A 21 -16.82 3.97 11.08
CA ALA A 21 -16.65 2.70 10.38
C ALA A 21 -15.14 2.36 10.40
N PRO A 22 -14.74 1.08 10.54
CA PRO A 22 -13.33 0.72 10.54
C PRO A 22 -12.64 1.38 9.33
N ALA A 23 -11.62 2.17 9.62
CA ALA A 23 -10.94 2.94 8.59
C ALA A 23 -10.22 1.95 7.66
N GLN A 24 -10.59 1.97 6.38
CA GLN A 24 -9.88 1.25 5.32
C GLN A 24 -8.38 1.54 5.43
N GLN A 25 -7.58 0.49 5.68
CA GLN A 25 -6.14 0.60 5.71
C GLN A 25 -5.61 0.54 4.27
N THR A 26 -4.76 1.51 3.93
CA THR A 26 -3.96 1.46 2.71
C THR A 26 -2.53 1.07 3.07
N ILE A 27 -2.07 -0.06 2.55
CA ILE A 27 -0.71 -0.55 2.75
C ILE A 27 0.05 -0.35 1.45
N THR A 28 1.06 0.51 1.51
CA THR A 28 1.74 0.98 0.30
C THR A 28 3.14 0.39 0.18
N PHE A 29 3.46 -0.07 -1.03
CA PHE A 29 4.80 -0.51 -1.42
C PHE A 29 5.34 0.44 -2.49
N SER A 30 6.26 1.33 -2.09
CA SER A 30 6.87 2.35 -2.94
C SER A 30 8.40 2.31 -2.92
N ALA A 31 8.98 1.21 -2.43
CA ALA A 31 10.42 0.96 -2.49
C ALA A 31 10.68 -0.21 -3.43
N ASP A 32 11.79 -0.16 -4.16
CA ASP A 32 12.20 -1.27 -5.00
C ASP A 32 12.36 -2.55 -4.15
N PRO A 33 11.72 -3.66 -4.56
CA PRO A 33 11.61 -4.88 -3.75
C PRO A 33 12.95 -5.58 -3.49
N PHE A 34 13.96 -5.33 -4.33
CA PHE A 34 15.27 -5.97 -4.28
C PHE A 34 16.40 -5.00 -3.86
N THR A 35 16.07 -3.76 -3.52
CA THR A 35 17.03 -2.78 -3.00
C THR A 35 17.75 -3.33 -1.77
N GLY A 36 19.08 -3.23 -1.80
CA GLY A 36 19.94 -3.75 -0.74
C GLY A 36 20.13 -5.28 -0.76
N SER A 37 19.68 -5.96 -1.80
CA SER A 37 19.92 -7.39 -2.02
C SER A 37 20.77 -7.62 -3.27
N THR A 38 21.29 -8.83 -3.44
CA THR A 38 21.98 -9.26 -4.68
C THR A 38 21.05 -10.06 -5.60
N ALA A 39 19.74 -10.09 -5.33
CA ALA A 39 18.79 -11.02 -5.94
C ALA A 39 18.92 -11.10 -7.47
N LEU A 40 18.80 -9.94 -8.11
CA LEU A 40 18.81 -9.77 -9.57
C LEU A 40 20.18 -10.03 -10.23
N THR A 41 21.22 -10.34 -9.45
CA THR A 41 22.59 -10.57 -9.93
C THR A 41 23.16 -11.93 -9.51
N THR A 42 22.52 -12.60 -8.55
CA THR A 42 22.92 -13.93 -8.12
C THR A 42 22.20 -14.97 -8.99
N PRO A 43 22.92 -15.92 -9.62
CA PRO A 43 22.27 -16.97 -10.40
C PRO A 43 21.29 -17.83 -9.60
N GLY A 44 20.17 -18.19 -10.24
CA GLY A 44 19.09 -19.00 -9.66
C GLY A 44 18.14 -18.19 -8.78
N ARG A 45 16.98 -18.77 -8.44
CA ARG A 45 15.94 -18.10 -7.65
C ARG A 45 16.46 -17.58 -6.33
N GLN A 46 16.35 -16.27 -6.12
CA GLN A 46 16.57 -15.63 -4.83
C GLN A 46 15.23 -15.34 -4.16
N ILE A 47 15.12 -15.65 -2.86
CA ILE A 47 13.94 -15.33 -2.05
C ILE A 47 14.35 -14.33 -1.00
N VAL A 48 14.03 -13.05 -1.24
CA VAL A 48 14.35 -11.95 -0.35
C VAL A 48 13.28 -11.80 0.72
N GLY A 49 13.70 -11.84 1.99
CA GLY A 49 12.86 -11.63 3.16
C GLY A 49 12.72 -10.15 3.55
N ASN A 50 12.68 -9.89 4.86
CA ASN A 50 12.43 -8.56 5.45
C ASN A 50 11.07 -7.97 5.03
N GLU A 51 10.04 -8.77 5.26
CA GLU A 51 8.65 -8.44 4.98
C GLU A 51 8.06 -7.52 6.05
N LEU A 52 7.02 -6.77 5.67
CA LEU A 52 6.20 -5.99 6.59
C LEU A 52 5.29 -6.91 7.41
N PHE A 53 5.31 -6.79 8.73
CA PHE A 53 4.38 -7.49 9.61
C PHE A 53 3.19 -6.55 9.83
N THR A 54 2.00 -6.96 9.41
CA THR A 54 0.84 -6.07 9.39
C THR A 54 -0.46 -6.82 9.58
N THR A 55 -1.52 -6.08 9.90
CA THR A 55 -2.89 -6.57 9.89
C THR A 55 -3.53 -6.28 8.54
N PHE A 56 -4.49 -7.11 8.13
CA PHE A 56 -5.25 -6.91 6.91
C PHE A 56 -6.67 -7.44 7.05
N ASP A 57 -7.65 -6.62 6.66
CA ASP A 57 -9.04 -6.99 6.48
C ASP A 57 -9.35 -7.08 4.97
N PRO A 58 -9.51 -8.29 4.40
CA PRO A 58 -9.85 -8.45 2.99
C PRO A 58 -11.18 -7.79 2.59
N ALA A 59 -12.06 -7.44 3.53
CA ALA A 59 -13.29 -6.74 3.21
C ALA A 59 -13.08 -5.26 2.88
N THR A 60 -12.02 -4.63 3.38
CA THR A 60 -11.86 -3.16 3.32
C THR A 60 -10.47 -2.69 2.91
N ASP A 61 -9.42 -3.41 3.29
CA ASP A 61 -8.04 -2.95 3.15
C ASP A 61 -7.50 -3.15 1.72
N VAL A 62 -6.50 -2.34 1.36
CA VAL A 62 -5.93 -2.30 0.01
C VAL A 62 -4.40 -2.28 0.06
N PHE A 63 -3.79 -3.16 -0.72
CA PHE A 63 -2.38 -3.07 -1.10
C PHE A 63 -2.22 -2.15 -2.31
N VAL A 64 -1.39 -1.13 -2.16
CA VAL A 64 -1.08 -0.16 -3.22
C VAL A 64 0.36 -0.31 -3.65
N PHE A 65 0.56 -0.57 -4.94
CA PHE A 65 1.88 -0.67 -5.55
C PHE A 65 2.19 0.61 -6.32
N ASP A 66 3.33 1.23 -6.03
CA ASP A 66 3.75 2.45 -6.72
C ASP A 66 4.14 2.15 -8.17
N PRO A 67 3.46 2.74 -9.18
CA PRO A 67 3.82 2.54 -10.59
C PRO A 67 5.23 3.04 -10.92
N ALA A 68 5.79 4.01 -10.19
CA ALA A 68 7.16 4.48 -10.41
C ALA A 68 8.20 3.40 -10.08
N VAL A 69 7.86 2.48 -9.17
CA VAL A 69 8.73 1.36 -8.77
C VAL A 69 8.41 0.12 -9.58
N TYR A 70 7.17 -0.33 -9.52
CA TYR A 70 6.78 -1.62 -10.12
C TYR A 70 6.61 -1.55 -11.63
N GLY A 71 6.47 -0.35 -12.20
CA GLY A 71 6.50 -0.13 -13.65
C GLY A 71 7.84 -0.51 -14.29
N ALA A 72 8.96 -0.43 -13.55
CA ALA A 72 10.27 -0.90 -14.01
C ALA A 72 10.30 -2.43 -14.24
N TYR A 73 9.40 -3.16 -13.59
CA TYR A 73 9.19 -4.60 -13.74
C TYR A 73 8.05 -4.93 -14.72
N GLY A 74 7.49 -3.94 -15.42
CA GLY A 74 6.38 -4.12 -16.37
C GLY A 74 4.98 -4.09 -15.76
N ILE A 75 4.82 -3.73 -14.47
CA ILE A 75 3.51 -3.58 -13.84
C ILE A 75 2.91 -2.21 -14.17
N GLY A 76 2.06 -2.15 -15.19
CA GLY A 76 1.27 -0.95 -15.52
C GLY A 76 -0.19 -1.01 -15.04
N SER A 77 -0.73 -2.22 -14.90
CA SER A 77 -2.11 -2.49 -14.45
C SER A 77 -2.18 -3.85 -13.78
N LEU A 78 -3.21 -4.07 -12.97
CA LEU A 78 -3.43 -5.35 -12.30
C LEU A 78 -4.57 -6.12 -12.96
N SER A 79 -4.34 -7.40 -13.18
CA SER A 79 -5.36 -8.38 -13.59
C SER A 79 -5.40 -9.49 -12.56
N PHE A 80 -6.56 -9.59 -11.90
CA PHE A 80 -6.75 -10.39 -10.70
C PHE A 80 -7.34 -11.76 -11.00
N ALA A 81 -6.80 -12.79 -10.35
CA ALA A 81 -7.44 -14.10 -10.25
C ALA A 81 -7.27 -14.70 -8.85
N ILE A 82 -8.22 -15.55 -8.48
CA ILE A 82 -8.25 -16.23 -7.20
C ILE A 82 -8.67 -17.68 -7.41
N GLY A 83 -8.09 -18.59 -6.63
CA GLY A 83 -8.51 -19.98 -6.59
C GLY A 83 -7.35 -20.95 -6.38
N ALA A 84 -7.64 -22.24 -6.53
CA ALA A 84 -6.59 -23.25 -6.61
C ALA A 84 -5.76 -23.04 -7.88
N VAL A 85 -4.47 -23.37 -7.84
CA VAL A 85 -3.54 -23.16 -8.96
C VAL A 85 -4.07 -23.77 -10.26
N GLY A 86 -4.57 -25.01 -10.22
CA GLY A 86 -5.14 -25.67 -11.40
C GLY A 86 -6.36 -24.99 -12.02
N SER A 87 -7.04 -24.09 -11.28
CA SER A 87 -8.19 -23.32 -11.76
C SER A 87 -7.88 -21.89 -12.20
N LEU A 88 -6.66 -21.39 -11.97
CA LEU A 88 -6.28 -20.04 -12.39
C LEU A 88 -6.29 -19.92 -13.92
N PRO A 89 -6.51 -18.74 -14.52
CA PRO A 89 -6.24 -18.52 -15.94
C PRO A 89 -4.78 -18.85 -16.30
N THR A 90 -4.51 -19.28 -17.53
CA THR A 90 -3.14 -19.52 -18.02
C THR A 90 -2.42 -18.24 -18.47
N THR A 91 -3.16 -17.19 -18.77
CA THR A 91 -2.64 -15.96 -19.36
C THR A 91 -3.38 -14.74 -18.82
N GLY A 92 -2.78 -13.56 -18.99
CA GLY A 92 -3.44 -12.28 -18.74
C GLY A 92 -3.73 -11.97 -17.27
N VAL A 93 -3.06 -12.63 -16.33
CA VAL A 93 -3.17 -12.39 -14.88
C VAL A 93 -1.80 -12.09 -14.29
N ASN A 94 -1.74 -11.13 -13.37
CA ASN A 94 -0.50 -10.74 -12.68
C ASN A 94 -0.71 -10.42 -11.20
N THR A 95 -1.92 -10.65 -10.68
CA THR A 95 -2.26 -10.55 -9.27
C THR A 95 -3.07 -11.76 -8.88
N LEU A 96 -2.52 -12.61 -8.01
CA LEU A 96 -3.09 -13.91 -7.69
C LEU A 96 -3.38 -14.03 -6.20
N VAL A 97 -4.47 -14.70 -5.85
CA VAL A 97 -4.69 -15.20 -4.49
C VAL A 97 -4.89 -16.71 -4.57
N LEU A 98 -3.97 -17.45 -3.98
CA LEU A 98 -3.97 -18.90 -4.04
C LEU A 98 -4.83 -19.46 -2.92
N ALA A 99 -5.74 -20.38 -3.25
CA ALA A 99 -6.45 -21.17 -2.24
C ALA A 99 -5.44 -21.98 -1.38
N PRO A 100 -5.80 -22.33 -0.14
CA PRO A 100 -4.95 -23.15 0.72
C PRO A 100 -4.52 -24.45 0.04
N SER A 101 -3.22 -24.76 0.12
CA SER A 101 -2.65 -26.00 -0.40
C SER A 101 -2.58 -27.07 0.70
N PRO A 102 -2.84 -28.36 0.39
CA PRO A 102 -2.71 -29.46 1.36
C PRO A 102 -1.25 -29.87 1.62
N ILE A 103 -0.30 -29.44 0.78
CA ILE A 103 1.14 -29.70 0.95
C ILE A 103 1.84 -28.52 1.64
N PRO A 104 3.03 -28.73 2.24
CA PRO A 104 3.83 -27.63 2.76
C PRO A 104 4.02 -26.53 1.71
N PHE A 105 3.56 -25.33 2.03
CA PHE A 105 3.47 -24.23 1.08
C PHE A 105 4.32 -23.06 1.57
N ALA A 106 5.44 -22.82 0.88
CA ALA A 106 6.34 -21.68 1.05
C ALA A 106 6.39 -20.86 -0.24
N ALA A 107 7.03 -19.69 -0.21
CA ALA A 107 7.00 -18.74 -1.34
C ALA A 107 7.53 -19.37 -2.63
N GLY A 108 8.64 -20.12 -2.56
CA GLY A 108 9.21 -20.82 -3.71
C GLY A 108 8.28 -21.91 -4.27
N THR A 109 7.70 -22.75 -3.40
CA THR A 109 6.74 -23.79 -3.84
C THR A 109 5.51 -23.17 -4.49
N ALA A 110 4.96 -22.10 -3.91
CA ALA A 110 3.84 -21.37 -4.50
C ALA A 110 4.19 -20.78 -5.87
N ALA A 111 5.37 -20.18 -6.00
CA ALA A 111 5.83 -19.63 -7.26
C ALA A 111 6.03 -20.72 -8.33
N ASN A 112 6.56 -21.90 -7.97
CA ASN A 112 6.72 -23.01 -8.92
C ASN A 112 5.37 -23.52 -9.44
N GLU A 113 4.38 -23.65 -8.57
CA GLU A 113 3.01 -24.04 -8.96
C GLU A 113 2.37 -22.99 -9.89
N ILE A 114 2.55 -21.69 -9.61
CA ILE A 114 2.10 -20.62 -10.51
C ILE A 114 2.84 -20.69 -11.85
N ALA A 115 4.16 -20.85 -11.85
CA ALA A 115 4.98 -20.91 -13.06
C ALA A 115 4.59 -22.08 -13.96
N ALA A 116 4.29 -23.23 -13.38
CA ALA A 116 3.78 -24.40 -14.10
C ALA A 116 2.37 -24.17 -14.69
N ARG A 117 1.59 -23.22 -14.14
CA ARG A 117 0.23 -22.94 -14.58
C ARG A 117 0.16 -21.87 -15.66
N LEU A 118 0.89 -20.78 -15.48
CA LEU A 118 0.87 -19.65 -16.41
C LEU A 118 1.69 -19.99 -17.67
N THR A 119 1.44 -19.24 -18.75
CA THR A 119 2.19 -19.37 -20.00
C THR A 119 2.64 -18.02 -20.55
N THR A 120 2.44 -16.95 -19.79
CA THR A 120 2.83 -15.59 -20.16
C THR A 120 3.86 -15.10 -19.16
N SER A 121 5.06 -14.82 -19.66
CA SER A 121 6.12 -14.18 -18.88
C SER A 121 5.69 -12.78 -18.44
N GLY A 122 5.97 -12.46 -17.19
CA GLY A 122 5.72 -11.13 -16.63
C GLY A 122 5.72 -11.13 -15.12
N ALA A 123 6.21 -10.04 -14.54
CA ALA A 123 6.18 -9.83 -13.11
C ALA A 123 4.75 -9.82 -12.56
N GLY A 124 4.62 -10.06 -11.27
CA GLY A 124 3.32 -9.95 -10.62
C GLY A 124 3.36 -10.26 -9.12
N PHE A 125 2.17 -10.26 -8.55
CA PHE A 125 1.96 -10.45 -7.12
C PHE A 125 1.16 -11.72 -6.87
N PHE A 126 1.44 -12.37 -5.76
CA PHE A 126 0.58 -13.44 -5.26
C PHE A 126 0.46 -13.44 -3.74
N VAL A 127 -0.73 -13.77 -3.25
CA VAL A 127 -0.98 -14.08 -1.85
C VAL A 127 -1.14 -15.59 -1.71
N TYR A 128 -0.48 -16.16 -0.72
CA TYR A 128 -0.60 -17.58 -0.40
C TYR A 128 -0.61 -17.80 1.10
N PHE A 129 -1.23 -18.88 1.56
CA PHE A 129 -1.14 -19.29 2.98
C PHE A 129 0.17 -20.05 3.21
N ASN A 130 1.05 -19.50 4.06
CA ASN A 130 2.28 -20.17 4.44
C ASN A 130 1.98 -21.20 5.54
N SER A 131 2.09 -22.48 5.23
CA SER A 131 1.74 -23.55 6.17
C SER A 131 2.71 -23.70 7.34
N GLY A 132 3.97 -23.28 7.17
CA GLY A 132 4.99 -23.37 8.23
C GLY A 132 4.91 -22.22 9.24
N LEU A 133 4.44 -21.05 8.81
CA LEU A 133 4.22 -19.88 9.66
C LEU A 133 2.76 -19.70 10.08
N ASP A 134 1.87 -20.50 9.49
CA ASP A 134 0.42 -20.50 9.71
C ASP A 134 -0.26 -19.15 9.47
N VAL A 135 0.19 -18.41 8.44
CA VAL A 135 -0.30 -17.07 8.06
C VAL A 135 -0.20 -16.82 6.55
N PRO A 136 -1.09 -15.99 5.95
CA PRO A 136 -0.95 -15.48 4.60
C PRO A 136 0.27 -14.57 4.44
N ARG A 137 0.89 -14.64 3.26
CA ARG A 137 1.97 -13.74 2.85
C ARG A 137 1.71 -13.20 1.45
N LEU A 138 1.98 -11.92 1.26
CA LEU A 138 2.00 -11.25 -0.05
C LEU A 138 3.42 -11.27 -0.60
N VAL A 139 3.57 -11.74 -1.83
CA VAL A 139 4.86 -11.90 -2.51
C VAL A 139 4.82 -11.19 -3.86
N PHE A 140 5.93 -10.57 -4.22
CA PHE A 140 6.23 -10.11 -5.57
C PHE A 140 7.18 -11.10 -6.26
N SER A 141 6.91 -11.40 -7.54
CA SER A 141 7.80 -12.18 -8.42
C SER A 141 8.25 -11.32 -9.59
N THR A 142 9.52 -11.42 -9.99
CA THR A 142 10.01 -10.78 -11.23
C THR A 142 9.41 -11.39 -12.49
N ASP A 143 8.98 -12.66 -12.43
CA ASP A 143 8.24 -13.34 -13.48
C ASP A 143 7.35 -14.43 -12.85
N LEU A 144 6.06 -14.43 -13.11
CA LEU A 144 5.14 -15.45 -12.60
C LEU A 144 5.17 -16.75 -13.42
N ASN A 145 5.73 -16.74 -14.65
CA ASN A 145 5.85 -17.92 -15.50
C ASN A 145 7.22 -18.60 -15.42
N ASP A 146 8.16 -18.07 -14.62
CA ASP A 146 9.50 -18.64 -14.46
C ASP A 146 9.70 -19.27 -13.06
N GLU A 147 10.08 -20.55 -13.05
CA GLU A 147 10.42 -21.29 -11.84
C GLU A 147 11.73 -20.82 -11.18
N ASN A 148 12.51 -19.96 -11.86
CA ASN A 148 13.74 -19.37 -11.36
C ASN A 148 13.62 -17.88 -11.02
N ALA A 149 12.43 -17.28 -11.21
CA ALA A 149 12.22 -15.86 -10.94
C ALA A 149 12.55 -15.45 -9.50
N ASP A 150 13.13 -14.27 -9.31
CA ASP A 150 13.40 -13.77 -7.98
C ASP A 150 12.11 -13.34 -7.28
N LEU A 151 12.05 -13.63 -5.97
CA LEU A 151 10.90 -13.37 -5.13
C LEU A 151 11.25 -12.36 -4.05
N ARG A 152 10.37 -11.39 -3.82
CA ARG A 152 10.38 -10.56 -2.61
C ARG A 152 9.12 -10.83 -1.81
N VAL A 153 9.28 -11.23 -0.55
CA VAL A 153 8.12 -11.27 0.34
C VAL A 153 7.86 -9.89 0.92
N LEU A 154 6.71 -9.33 0.56
CA LEU A 154 6.33 -7.95 0.84
C LEU A 154 5.68 -7.82 2.21
N ALA A 155 4.73 -8.70 2.54
CA ALA A 155 4.01 -8.63 3.80
C ALA A 155 3.62 -10.00 4.35
N ARG A 156 3.49 -10.05 5.68
CA ARG A 156 2.94 -11.13 6.49
C ARG A 156 1.71 -10.63 7.23
N LEU A 157 0.56 -11.28 7.02
CA LEU A 157 -0.73 -10.84 7.55
C LEU A 157 -1.00 -11.50 8.91
N THR A 158 -0.56 -10.85 9.98
CA THR A 158 -0.44 -11.48 11.31
C THR A 158 -1.77 -11.67 12.04
N ASN A 159 -2.83 -10.98 11.62
CA ASN A 159 -4.19 -11.17 12.15
C ASN A 159 -4.97 -12.30 11.46
N LEU A 160 -4.46 -12.85 10.36
CA LEU A 160 -5.10 -13.89 9.57
C LEU A 160 -4.40 -15.24 9.80
N SER A 161 -4.25 -15.68 11.04
CA SER A 161 -3.57 -16.96 11.34
C SER A 161 -4.50 -18.17 11.30
N GLY A 162 -3.93 -19.36 11.12
CA GLY A 162 -4.64 -20.63 11.24
C GLY A 162 -5.80 -20.79 10.26
N GLN A 163 -6.84 -21.50 10.69
CA GLN A 163 -8.00 -21.78 9.85
C GLN A 163 -8.70 -20.49 9.39
N GLY A 164 -8.84 -19.49 10.27
CA GLY A 164 -9.43 -18.21 9.90
C GLY A 164 -8.66 -17.52 8.76
N GLY A 165 -7.34 -17.62 8.75
CA GLY A 165 -6.52 -17.12 7.64
C GLY A 165 -6.67 -17.90 6.33
N ARG A 166 -6.83 -19.22 6.42
CA ARG A 166 -7.10 -20.08 5.25
C ARG A 166 -8.44 -19.74 4.62
N ASP A 167 -9.46 -19.54 5.45
CA ASP A 167 -10.81 -19.18 5.01
C ASP A 167 -10.85 -17.75 4.45
N ALA A 168 -10.10 -16.82 5.06
CA ALA A 168 -9.99 -15.44 4.61
C ALA A 168 -9.37 -15.30 3.22
N LEU A 169 -8.57 -16.26 2.73
CA LEU A 169 -8.05 -16.18 1.36
C LEU A 169 -9.17 -16.09 0.32
N ALA A 170 -10.28 -16.80 0.55
CA ALA A 170 -11.44 -16.80 -0.36
C ALA A 170 -12.20 -15.46 -0.39
N THR A 171 -11.93 -14.56 0.58
CA THR A 171 -12.62 -13.26 0.68
C THR A 171 -11.84 -12.12 0.03
N PHE A 172 -10.60 -12.37 -0.42
CA PHE A 172 -9.87 -11.41 -1.22
C PHE A 172 -10.55 -11.18 -2.57
N SER A 173 -10.43 -9.97 -3.08
CA SER A 173 -10.97 -9.53 -4.35
C SER A 173 -10.01 -8.59 -5.07
N SER A 174 -10.34 -8.22 -6.31
CA SER A 174 -9.60 -7.19 -7.04
C SER A 174 -9.59 -5.83 -6.33
N ALA A 175 -10.57 -5.53 -5.46
CA ALA A 175 -10.61 -4.29 -4.71
C ALA A 175 -9.46 -4.17 -3.68
N ASN A 176 -8.85 -5.29 -3.28
CA ASN A 176 -7.74 -5.30 -2.33
C ASN A 176 -6.39 -4.93 -2.96
N PHE A 177 -6.34 -4.68 -4.27
CA PHE A 177 -5.09 -4.41 -4.98
C PHE A 177 -5.26 -3.22 -5.91
N ALA A 178 -4.31 -2.28 -5.84
CA ALA A 178 -4.30 -1.12 -6.70
C ALA A 178 -2.88 -0.74 -7.12
N VAL A 179 -2.78 -0.12 -8.30
CA VAL A 179 -1.59 0.61 -8.72
C VAL A 179 -1.96 2.09 -8.69
N ALA A 180 -1.27 2.86 -7.86
CA ALA A 180 -1.53 4.29 -7.71
C ALA A 180 -0.25 5.02 -7.34
N VAL A 181 -0.12 6.25 -7.84
CA VAL A 181 1.00 7.13 -7.48
C VAL A 181 0.93 7.41 -5.98
N VAL A 182 2.04 7.16 -5.30
CA VAL A 182 2.16 7.35 -3.85
C VAL A 182 2.87 8.68 -3.62
N PRO A 183 2.19 9.71 -3.08
CA PRO A 183 2.87 10.95 -2.73
C PRO A 183 3.92 10.66 -1.65
N GLU A 184 5.18 11.02 -1.91
CA GLU A 184 6.19 10.91 -0.86
C GLU A 184 5.80 11.81 0.33
N PRO A 185 5.82 11.30 1.57
CA PRO A 185 5.43 12.07 2.76
C PRO A 185 6.22 13.38 2.91
N SER A 186 7.48 13.37 2.49
CA SER A 186 8.39 14.52 2.45
C SER A 186 7.87 15.62 1.51
N SER A 187 7.30 15.27 0.36
CA SER A 187 6.80 16.22 -0.64
C SER A 187 5.61 17.02 -0.11
N VAL A 188 4.70 16.35 0.61
CA VAL A 188 3.55 17.03 1.25
C VAL A 188 4.02 17.99 2.34
N LEU A 189 4.97 17.55 3.17
CA LEU A 189 5.52 18.37 4.25
C LEU A 189 6.29 19.58 3.70
N MET A 190 7.09 19.39 2.65
CA MET A 190 7.82 20.47 1.98
C MET A 190 6.88 21.47 1.31
N LEU A 191 5.80 20.99 0.69
CA LEU A 191 4.77 21.87 0.13
C LEU A 191 4.08 22.69 1.22
N ALA A 192 3.67 22.04 2.32
CA ALA A 192 3.04 22.72 3.45
C ALA A 192 3.99 23.76 4.08
N ALA A 193 5.26 23.41 4.28
CA ALA A 193 6.28 24.32 4.79
C ALA A 193 6.50 25.51 3.84
N GLY A 194 6.57 25.25 2.53
CA GLY A 194 6.68 26.30 1.51
C GLY A 194 5.52 27.29 1.54
N LEU A 195 4.28 26.79 1.60
CA LEU A 195 3.08 27.63 1.70
C LEU A 195 3.05 28.46 2.99
N ALA A 196 3.43 27.86 4.12
CA ALA A 196 3.52 28.57 5.40
C ALA A 196 4.56 29.70 5.35
N ALA A 197 5.73 29.46 4.75
CA ALA A 197 6.78 30.46 4.60
C ALA A 197 6.33 31.65 3.73
N VAL A 198 5.66 31.39 2.60
CA VAL A 198 5.10 32.42 1.73
C VAL A 198 4.03 33.24 2.47
N GLY A 199 3.13 32.58 3.21
CA GLY A 199 2.11 33.24 4.02
C GLY A 199 2.69 34.17 5.09
N ALA A 200 3.69 33.69 5.84
CA ALA A 200 4.38 34.47 6.86
C ALA A 200 5.10 35.70 6.25
N HIS A 201 5.75 35.53 5.09
CA HIS A 201 6.42 36.62 4.40
C HIS A 201 5.44 37.71 3.94
N GLN A 202 4.28 37.34 3.39
CA GLN A 202 3.26 38.28 2.96
C GLN A 202 2.64 39.05 4.15
N ALA A 203 2.37 38.37 5.27
CA ALA A 203 1.86 39.00 6.48
C ALA A 203 2.86 40.05 7.03
N ALA A 204 4.15 39.70 7.11
CA ALA A 204 5.19 40.61 7.55
C ALA A 204 5.31 41.86 6.65
N ARG A 205 5.18 41.70 5.33
CA ARG A 205 5.15 42.84 4.39
C ARG A 205 3.96 43.77 4.64
N ARG A 206 2.77 43.23 4.87
CA ARG A 206 1.57 44.03 5.17
C ARG A 206 1.69 44.79 6.48
N HIS A 207 2.26 44.17 7.52
CA HIS A 207 2.54 44.84 8.79
C HIS A 207 3.50 46.02 8.62
N ARG A 208 4.58 45.86 7.84
CA ARG A 208 5.52 46.95 7.57
C ARG A 208 4.85 48.10 6.80
N ALA A 209 4.08 47.79 5.76
CA ALA A 209 3.35 48.81 4.99
C ALA A 209 2.34 49.60 5.84
N GLY A 210 1.65 48.94 6.78
CA GLY A 210 0.72 49.59 7.72
C GLY A 210 1.40 50.53 8.72
N ILE A 211 2.62 50.19 9.17
CA ILE A 211 3.41 51.05 10.07
C ILE A 211 3.89 52.30 9.33
N THR A 212 4.40 52.16 8.10
CA THR A 212 4.89 53.30 7.30
C THR A 212 3.77 54.29 6.94
N ALA A 213 2.56 53.80 6.68
CA ALA A 213 1.41 54.66 6.40
C ALA A 213 0.95 55.50 7.60
N ARG A 214 1.22 55.03 8.83
CA ARG A 214 0.81 55.70 10.08
C ARG A 214 1.74 56.85 10.48
N VAL A 215 3.03 56.75 10.14
CA VAL A 215 4.05 57.79 10.42
C VAL A 215 3.88 59.03 9.53
N ARG A 216 3.19 58.93 8.39
CA ARG A 216 2.98 60.04 7.44
C ARG A 216 1.77 60.96 7.77
N ARG A 217 1.04 60.71 8.86
CA ARG A 217 -0.18 61.47 9.24
C ARG A 217 -0.04 62.30 10.52
N THR A 218 1.18 62.45 11.04
CA THR A 218 1.53 63.36 12.14
C THR A 218 2.47 64.41 11.60
#